data_AF-A0A5D3E6I8-F1
#
_entry.id   AF-A0A5D3E6I8-F1
#
_cell.length_a   1.000
_cell.length_b   1.000
_cell.length_c   1.000
_cell.angle_alpha   90.00
_cell.angle_beta   90.00
_cell.angle_gamma   90.00
#
_symmetry.space_group_name_H-M   'P 1'
#
loop_
_entity.id
_entity.type
_entity.pdbx_description
1 polymer ?
#
loop_
_entity_poly.entity_id
_entity_poly.type
_entity_poly.pdbx_seq_one_letter_code
_entity_poly.pdbx_strand_id
1 'polypeptide(L)'
;MLYLIEVPDSIRFLESHLEEIAEKTDMIDVVASRVEGLPIQELLARVDTLEETVGRTGSHKRGDSSRDSVAYIEERVQELDSSQKTLLEMINDMSEDFRATLNVVRNEIADVNVRLSLTMRAMANQAPVGGAIPVSRVKIPEPKPFCGARDAKALENYIFDLEQYFRTTNTVTEEAKVTLATMHLSEDAKLWWRSRFVDMQKERCTIDTWDALKRELRS
;
A
#
# COMPACT_ATOMS: atom_id res chain seq x y z
N MET A 1 -8.34 37.27 38.63
CA MET A 1 -8.44 35.79 38.67
C MET A 1 -8.17 35.29 37.27
N LEU A 2 -7.00 34.70 37.05
CA LEU A 2 -6.64 34.10 35.76
C LEU A 2 -7.28 32.71 35.70
N TYR A 3 -8.22 32.52 34.78
CA TYR A 3 -8.79 31.20 34.51
C TYR A 3 -7.77 30.39 33.72
N LEU A 4 -7.20 29.35 34.36
CA LEU A 4 -6.54 28.26 33.65
C LEU A 4 -7.62 27.53 32.86
N ILE A 5 -7.61 27.71 31.54
CA ILE A 5 -8.43 26.90 30.62
C ILE A 5 -7.78 25.51 30.61
N GLU A 6 -8.39 24.56 31.30
CA GLU A 6 -8.00 23.15 31.19
C GLU A 6 -8.23 22.69 29.75
N VAL A 7 -7.14 22.23 29.11
CA VAL A 7 -7.17 21.65 27.78
C VAL A 7 -7.92 20.32 27.86
N PRO A 8 -9.02 20.13 27.10
CA PRO A 8 -9.76 18.87 27.09
C PRO A 8 -8.86 17.67 26.76
N ASP A 9 -9.11 16.53 27.40
CA ASP A 9 -8.31 15.29 27.25
C ASP A 9 -8.16 14.85 25.78
N SER A 10 -9.18 15.10 24.95
CA SER A 10 -9.13 14.79 23.51
C SER A 10 -8.12 15.65 22.74
N ILE A 11 -7.88 16.90 23.17
CA ILE A 11 -6.86 17.76 22.55
C ILE A 11 -5.46 17.28 22.95
N ARG A 12 -5.25 16.93 24.23
CA ARG A 12 -3.98 16.35 24.68
C ARG A 12 -3.65 15.03 23.99
N PHE A 13 -4.67 14.22 23.72
CA PHE A 13 -4.54 12.98 22.95
C PHE A 13 -4.09 13.27 21.50
N LEU A 14 -4.72 14.21 20.82
CA LEU A 14 -4.34 14.59 19.45
C LEU A 14 -2.95 15.23 19.38
N GLU A 15 -2.58 16.06 20.35
CA GLU A 15 -1.24 16.65 20.46
C GLU A 15 -0.18 15.56 20.60
N SER A 16 -0.41 14.56 21.46
CA SER A 16 0.53 13.44 21.62
C SER A 16 0.70 12.61 20.33
N HIS A 17 -0.37 12.45 19.54
CA HIS A 17 -0.30 11.77 18.26
C HIS A 17 0.40 12.58 17.18
N LEU A 18 0.24 13.90 17.18
CA LEU A 18 0.94 14.78 16.23
C LEU A 18 2.45 14.80 16.50
N GLU A 19 2.85 14.87 17.77
CA GLU A 19 4.26 14.78 18.17
C GLU A 19 4.88 13.46 17.71
N GLU A 20 4.18 12.34 17.92
CA GLU A 20 4.65 11.01 17.50
C GLU A 20 4.74 10.85 15.97
N ILE A 21 3.81 11.45 15.22
CA ILE A 21 3.88 11.49 13.75
C ILE A 21 5.09 12.31 13.29
N ALA A 22 5.40 13.41 13.97
CA ALA A 22 6.58 14.21 13.68
C ALA A 22 7.86 13.38 13.90
N GLU A 23 8.00 12.71 15.06
CA GLU A 23 9.16 11.85 15.35
C GLU A 23 9.35 10.74 14.30
N LYS A 24 8.26 10.09 13.87
CA LYS A 24 8.33 9.07 12.82
C LYS A 24 8.67 9.65 11.44
N THR A 25 8.25 10.88 11.15
CA THR A 25 8.60 11.58 9.91
C THR A 25 10.10 11.90 9.89
N ASP A 26 10.66 12.38 11.00
CA ASP A 26 12.11 12.64 11.12
C ASP A 26 12.94 11.37 10.88
N MET A 27 12.47 10.22 11.38
CA MET A 27 13.13 8.93 11.14
C MET A 27 13.05 8.47 9.67
N ILE A 28 11.96 8.80 8.96
CA ILE A 28 11.85 8.55 7.50
C ILE A 28 12.90 9.37 6.75
N ASP A 29 13.12 10.63 7.13
CA ASP A 29 14.14 11.47 6.51
C ASP A 29 15.57 10.92 6.75
N VAL A 30 15.83 10.38 7.94
CA VAL A 30 17.10 9.68 8.24
C VAL A 30 17.28 8.44 7.36
N VAL A 31 16.23 7.64 7.20
CA VAL A 31 16.26 6.45 6.32
C VAL A 31 16.46 6.85 4.86
N ALA A 32 15.75 7.88 4.38
CA ALA A 32 15.88 8.39 3.02
C ALA A 32 17.31 8.88 2.74
N SER A 33 17.88 9.67 3.65
CA SER A 33 19.25 10.17 3.54
C SER A 33 20.27 9.04 3.47
N ARG A 34 20.08 7.95 4.22
CA ARG A 34 20.97 6.77 4.17
C ARG A 34 20.88 6.02 2.86
N VAL A 35 19.67 5.91 2.28
CA VAL A 35 19.47 5.28 0.96
C VAL A 35 20.09 6.11 -0.15
N GLU A 36 19.95 7.44 -0.10
CA GLU A 36 20.56 8.36 -1.06
C GLU A 36 22.08 8.40 -0.96
N GLY A 37 22.63 8.21 0.24
CA GLY A 37 24.07 8.20 0.49
C GLY A 37 24.82 6.95 0.01
N LEU A 38 24.13 5.95 -0.56
CA LEU A 38 24.77 4.73 -1.03
C LEU A 38 25.64 4.98 -2.27
N PRO A 39 26.88 4.48 -2.32
CA PRO A 39 27.83 4.74 -3.41
C PRO A 39 27.55 3.91 -4.68
N ILE A 40 26.28 3.78 -5.08
CA ILE A 40 25.86 2.97 -6.24
C ILE A 40 26.54 3.44 -7.52
N GLN A 41 26.67 4.76 -7.72
CA GLN A 41 27.33 5.33 -8.89
C GLN A 41 28.84 5.04 -8.91
N GLU A 42 29.49 5.07 -7.75
CA GLU A 42 30.90 4.71 -7.62
C GLU A 42 31.11 3.22 -7.88
N LEU A 43 30.21 2.36 -7.38
CA LEU A 43 30.23 0.93 -7.65
C LEU A 43 30.10 0.64 -9.15
N LEU A 44 29.16 1.30 -9.84
CA LEU A 44 28.96 1.14 -11.28
C LEU A 44 30.20 1.58 -12.07
N ALA A 45 30.77 2.74 -11.77
CA ALA A 45 31.98 3.23 -12.45
C ALA A 45 33.18 2.27 -12.28
N ARG A 46 33.32 1.64 -11.10
CA ARG A 46 34.36 0.65 -10.85
C ARG A 46 34.11 -0.66 -11.58
N VAL A 47 32.86 -1.09 -11.74
CA VAL A 47 32.49 -2.25 -12.57
C VAL A 47 32.83 -1.99 -14.03
N ASP A 48 32.47 -0.82 -14.58
CA ASP A 48 32.79 -0.44 -15.96
C ASP A 48 34.32 -0.46 -16.22
N THR A 49 35.09 0.10 -15.27
CA THR A 49 36.56 0.09 -15.32
C THR A 49 37.09 -1.35 -15.31
N LEU A 50 36.51 -2.22 -14.49
CA LEU A 50 36.90 -3.62 -14.40
C LEU A 50 36.62 -4.37 -15.72
N GLU A 51 35.45 -4.15 -16.32
CA GLU A 51 35.08 -4.77 -17.59
C GLU A 51 36.07 -4.39 -18.71
N GLU A 52 36.47 -3.11 -18.78
CA GLU A 52 37.50 -2.65 -19.72
C GLU A 52 38.85 -3.35 -19.48
N THR A 53 39.26 -3.47 -18.21
CA THR A 53 40.52 -4.11 -17.84
C THR A 53 40.58 -5.59 -18.21
N VAL A 54 39.46 -6.31 -18.09
CA VAL A 54 39.30 -7.72 -18.47
C VAL A 54 39.31 -7.87 -19.99
N GLY A 55 38.57 -7.02 -20.72
CA GLY A 55 38.51 -7.05 -22.18
C GLY A 55 39.89 -6.84 -22.85
N ARG A 56 40.70 -5.93 -22.29
CA ARG A 56 42.08 -5.69 -22.75
C ARG A 56 42.99 -6.90 -22.54
N THR A 57 42.84 -7.58 -21.40
CA THR A 57 43.64 -8.77 -21.06
C THR A 57 43.33 -9.95 -21.99
N GLY A 58 42.05 -10.14 -22.38
CA GLY A 58 41.64 -11.18 -23.34
C GLY A 58 42.10 -10.94 -24.78
N SER A 59 42.46 -9.70 -25.13
CA SER A 59 42.84 -9.28 -26.49
C SER A 59 44.36 -9.25 -26.74
N HIS A 60 45.19 -9.67 -25.78
CA HIS A 60 46.64 -9.57 -25.85
C HIS A 60 47.24 -10.50 -26.91
N LYS A 61 47.93 -9.94 -27.92
CA LYS A 61 48.66 -10.72 -28.94
C LYS A 61 49.99 -11.23 -28.36
N ARG A 62 50.13 -12.55 -28.27
CA ARG A 62 51.35 -13.25 -27.83
C ARG A 62 52.56 -12.85 -28.72
N GLY A 63 53.54 -12.16 -28.14
CA GLY A 63 54.84 -11.86 -28.77
C GLY A 63 55.92 -12.92 -28.48
N ASP A 64 57.03 -12.87 -29.21
CA ASP A 64 58.06 -13.94 -29.29
C ASP A 64 58.89 -14.22 -28.02
N SER A 65 58.76 -13.43 -26.95
CA SER A 65 59.42 -13.69 -25.66
C SER A 65 58.41 -14.15 -24.60
N SER A 66 58.36 -15.47 -24.36
CA SER A 66 57.38 -16.09 -23.46
C SER A 66 57.45 -15.59 -22.00
N ARG A 67 58.55 -14.97 -21.57
CA ARG A 67 58.80 -14.60 -20.18
C ARG A 67 58.21 -13.22 -19.84
N ASP A 68 58.31 -12.28 -20.78
CA ASP A 68 57.75 -10.93 -20.64
C ASP A 68 56.21 -10.95 -20.70
N SER A 69 55.64 -11.83 -21.52
CA SER A 69 54.19 -12.06 -21.57
C SER A 69 53.63 -12.68 -20.27
N VAL A 70 54.40 -13.54 -19.59
CA VAL A 70 53.98 -14.14 -18.31
C VAL A 70 53.98 -13.09 -17.19
N ALA A 71 55.05 -12.29 -17.09
CA ALA A 71 55.13 -11.22 -16.10
C ALA A 71 53.99 -10.19 -16.26
N TYR A 72 53.65 -9.84 -17.52
CA TYR A 72 52.51 -8.98 -17.82
C TYR A 72 51.17 -9.59 -17.38
N ILE A 73 50.94 -10.88 -17.63
CA ILE A 73 49.69 -11.54 -17.22
C ILE A 73 49.60 -11.62 -15.69
N GLU A 74 50.70 -11.92 -15.00
CA GLU A 74 50.75 -11.96 -13.53
C GLU A 74 50.40 -10.60 -12.92
N GLU A 75 50.96 -9.50 -13.45
CA GLU A 75 50.65 -8.14 -13.03
C GLU A 75 49.14 -7.83 -13.21
N ARG A 76 48.57 -8.17 -14.36
CA ARG A 76 47.14 -7.95 -14.67
C ARG A 76 46.21 -8.80 -13.80
N VAL A 77 46.61 -10.02 -13.47
CA VAL A 77 45.85 -10.88 -12.55
C VAL A 77 45.85 -10.28 -11.14
N GLN A 78 46.97 -9.72 -10.68
CA GLN A 78 47.04 -9.07 -9.37
C GLN A 78 46.20 -7.78 -9.31
N GLU A 79 46.19 -6.99 -10.38
CA GLU A 79 45.33 -5.80 -10.52
C GLU A 79 43.84 -6.19 -10.51
N LEU A 80 43.48 -7.27 -11.20
CA LEU A 80 42.11 -7.81 -11.21
C LEU A 80 41.68 -8.29 -9.82
N ASP A 81 42.52 -9.06 -9.13
CA ASP A 81 42.27 -9.58 -7.78
C ASP A 81 42.02 -8.44 -6.79
N SER A 82 42.89 -7.41 -6.81
CA SER A 82 42.74 -6.23 -5.95
C SER A 82 41.46 -5.43 -6.24
N SER A 83 41.09 -5.28 -7.52
CA SER A 83 39.86 -4.60 -7.94
C SER A 83 38.62 -5.37 -7.51
N GLN A 84 38.62 -6.70 -7.69
CA GLN A 84 37.53 -7.58 -7.25
C GLN A 84 37.33 -7.55 -5.74
N LYS A 85 38.43 -7.60 -4.96
CA LYS A 85 38.37 -7.49 -3.50
C LYS A 85 37.72 -6.18 -3.07
N THR A 86 38.12 -5.07 -3.70
CA THR A 86 37.57 -3.74 -3.41
C THR A 86 36.06 -3.66 -3.71
N LEU A 87 35.61 -4.25 -4.83
CA LEU A 87 34.19 -4.31 -5.17
C LEU A 87 33.39 -5.14 -4.17
N LEU A 88 33.94 -6.28 -3.72
CA LEU A 88 33.29 -7.13 -2.72
C LEU A 88 33.11 -6.41 -1.38
N GLU A 89 34.12 -5.66 -0.95
CA GLU A 89 34.04 -4.83 0.27
C GLU A 89 32.92 -3.79 0.15
N MET A 90 32.86 -3.03 -0.95
CA MET A 90 31.77 -2.05 -1.18
C MET A 90 30.38 -2.69 -1.19
N ILE A 91 30.23 -3.85 -1.86
CA ILE A 91 28.95 -4.56 -1.92
C ILE A 91 28.55 -5.06 -0.53
N ASN A 92 29.50 -5.55 0.27
CA ASN A 92 29.23 -6.01 1.62
C ASN A 92 28.77 -4.84 2.51
N ASP A 93 29.50 -3.72 2.48
CA ASP A 93 29.17 -2.51 3.25
C ASP A 93 27.76 -2.00 2.89
N MET A 94 27.45 -1.90 1.58
CA MET A 94 26.11 -1.53 1.12
C MET A 94 25.04 -2.55 1.57
N SER A 95 25.34 -3.84 1.53
CA SER A 95 24.40 -4.90 1.96
C SER A 95 24.10 -4.80 3.46
N GLU A 96 25.11 -4.51 4.27
CA GLU A 96 24.96 -4.27 5.71
C GLU A 96 24.11 -3.03 5.98
N ASP A 97 24.35 -1.93 5.25
CA ASP A 97 23.57 -0.70 5.37
C ASP A 97 22.10 -0.88 4.97
N PHE A 98 21.84 -1.56 3.86
CA PHE A 98 20.49 -1.92 3.44
C PHE A 98 19.80 -2.80 4.48
N ARG A 99 20.50 -3.81 5.02
CA ARG A 99 19.96 -4.71 6.04
C ARG A 99 19.60 -3.95 7.32
N ALA A 100 20.47 -3.06 7.77
CA ALA A 100 20.22 -2.22 8.93
C ALA A 100 18.97 -1.35 8.72
N THR A 101 18.86 -0.71 7.55
CA THR A 101 17.71 0.13 7.18
C THR A 101 16.40 -0.67 7.12
N LEU A 102 16.42 -1.85 6.48
CA LEU A 102 15.26 -2.74 6.42
C LEU A 102 14.81 -3.22 7.80
N ASN A 103 15.75 -3.48 8.71
CA ASN A 103 15.42 -3.87 10.08
C ASN A 103 14.72 -2.73 10.84
N VAL A 104 15.16 -1.48 10.67
CA VAL A 104 14.47 -0.31 11.25
C VAL A 104 13.02 -0.25 10.76
N VAL A 105 12.81 -0.29 9.43
CA VAL A 105 11.45 -0.24 8.85
C VAL A 105 10.58 -1.40 9.35
N ARG A 106 11.13 -2.62 9.42
CA ARG A 106 10.39 -3.79 9.92
C ARG A 106 9.97 -3.64 11.38
N ASN A 107 10.86 -3.10 12.22
CA ASN A 107 10.56 -2.87 13.63
C ASN A 107 9.49 -1.80 13.81
N GLU A 108 9.54 -0.73 13.03
CA GLU A 108 8.52 0.32 13.05
C GLU A 108 7.14 -0.19 12.63
N ILE A 109 7.07 -1.03 11.60
CA ILE A 109 5.80 -1.66 11.19
C ILE A 109 5.25 -2.54 12.32
N ALA A 110 6.12 -3.31 12.99
CA ALA A 110 5.71 -4.16 14.11
C ALA A 110 5.19 -3.33 15.29
N ASP A 111 5.89 -2.26 15.63
CA ASP A 111 5.52 -1.30 16.68
C ASP A 111 4.16 -0.64 16.40
N VAL A 112 3.97 -0.12 15.18
CA VAL A 112 2.68 0.45 14.73
C VAL A 112 1.56 -0.60 14.81
N ASN A 113 1.80 -1.84 14.40
CA ASN A 113 0.81 -2.92 14.47
C ASN A 113 0.42 -3.28 15.92
N VAL A 114 1.40 -3.34 16.84
CA VAL A 114 1.15 -3.57 18.26
C VAL A 114 0.27 -2.46 18.82
N ARG A 115 0.61 -1.19 18.55
CA ARG A 115 -0.17 -0.06 19.04
C ARG A 115 -1.57 0.00 18.44
N LEU A 116 -1.72 -0.22 17.13
CA LEU A 116 -3.03 -0.29 16.49
C LEU A 116 -3.92 -1.34 17.18
N SER A 117 -3.36 -2.51 17.47
CA SER A 117 -4.05 -3.59 18.18
C SER A 117 -4.42 -3.20 19.62
N LEU A 118 -3.52 -2.52 20.33
CA LEU A 118 -3.78 -2.01 21.68
C LEU A 118 -4.87 -0.94 21.70
N THR A 119 -4.84 0.01 20.76
CA THR A 119 -5.84 1.07 20.64
C THR A 119 -7.20 0.49 20.30
N MET A 120 -7.28 -0.43 19.33
CA MET A 120 -8.52 -1.15 19.01
C MET A 120 -9.07 -1.89 20.24
N ARG A 121 -8.21 -2.53 21.04
CA ARG A 121 -8.60 -3.23 22.27
C ARG A 121 -9.04 -2.26 23.38
N ALA A 122 -8.34 -1.14 23.56
CA ALA A 122 -8.72 -0.12 24.53
C ALA A 122 -10.08 0.51 24.18
N MET A 123 -10.34 0.79 22.91
CA MET A 123 -11.64 1.24 22.43
C MET A 123 -12.75 0.21 22.66
N ALA A 124 -12.44 -1.09 22.47
CA ALA A 124 -13.38 -2.16 22.80
C ALA A 124 -13.64 -2.30 24.30
N ASN A 125 -12.61 -2.11 25.14
CA ASN A 125 -12.68 -2.26 26.59
C ASN A 125 -13.23 -1.02 27.33
N GLN A 126 -13.18 0.16 26.71
CA GLN A 126 -13.87 1.36 27.22
C GLN A 126 -15.38 1.28 27.01
N ALA A 127 -15.89 0.24 26.31
CA ALA A 127 -17.31 -0.01 26.21
C ALA A 127 -17.89 -0.44 27.56
N PRO A 128 -18.94 0.25 28.07
CA PRO A 128 -19.57 -0.14 29.32
C PRO A 128 -19.93 -1.63 29.31
N VAL A 129 -19.61 -2.31 30.40
CA VAL A 129 -20.11 -3.64 30.72
C VAL A 129 -21.64 -3.55 30.70
N GLY A 130 -22.25 -3.98 29.60
CA GLY A 130 -23.70 -3.94 29.42
C GLY A 130 -24.27 -2.68 28.76
N GLY A 131 -23.63 -2.15 27.72
CA GLY A 131 -24.26 -1.16 26.83
C GLY A 131 -23.23 -0.38 26.04
N ALA A 132 -23.27 -0.50 24.72
CA ALA A 132 -22.32 0.11 23.78
C ALA A 132 -21.94 1.56 24.14
N ILE A 133 -20.65 1.93 24.08
CA ILE A 133 -20.31 3.35 23.89
C ILE A 133 -20.96 3.75 22.58
N PRO A 134 -21.83 4.77 22.55
CA PRO A 134 -22.12 5.41 21.31
C PRO A 134 -20.87 6.23 20.98
N VAL A 135 -19.88 5.62 20.31
CA VAL A 135 -19.37 6.31 19.12
C VAL A 135 -20.65 6.67 18.40
N SER A 136 -20.90 7.96 18.15
CA SER A 136 -22.03 8.33 17.30
C SER A 136 -21.75 7.71 15.93
N ARG A 137 -22.06 6.41 15.77
CA ARG A 137 -22.37 5.79 14.52
C ARG A 137 -23.56 6.61 14.11
N VAL A 138 -23.29 7.68 13.36
CA VAL A 138 -24.29 8.37 12.58
C VAL A 138 -25.05 7.23 11.94
N LYS A 139 -26.29 7.02 12.37
CA LYS A 139 -27.10 5.93 11.84
C LYS A 139 -27.31 6.34 10.40
N ILE A 140 -26.49 5.80 9.50
CA ILE A 140 -26.60 6.06 8.08
C ILE A 140 -27.98 5.52 7.71
N PRO A 141 -28.92 6.38 7.29
CA PRO A 141 -30.25 5.93 6.92
C PRO A 141 -30.11 4.90 5.81
N GLU A 142 -30.78 3.76 5.95
CA GLU A 142 -30.81 2.77 4.88
C GLU A 142 -31.50 3.37 3.64
N PRO A 143 -31.02 3.06 2.42
CA PRO A 143 -31.64 3.51 1.19
C PRO A 143 -33.09 3.02 1.12
N LYS A 144 -33.98 3.85 0.58
CA LYS A 144 -35.38 3.44 0.38
C LYS A 144 -35.44 2.31 -0.65
N PRO A 145 -36.21 1.23 -0.39
CA PRO A 145 -36.35 0.16 -1.36
C PRO A 145 -37.03 0.61 -2.66
N PHE A 146 -36.59 0.09 -3.79
CA PHE A 146 -37.22 0.32 -5.09
C PHE A 146 -38.08 -0.86 -5.50
N CYS A 147 -39.38 -0.61 -5.71
CA CYS A 147 -40.37 -1.64 -6.01
C CYS A 147 -40.50 -2.00 -7.50
N GLY A 148 -39.86 -1.26 -8.41
CA GLY A 148 -40.00 -1.49 -9.85
C GLY A 148 -41.17 -0.75 -10.50
N ALA A 149 -41.75 0.25 -9.82
CA ALA A 149 -42.74 1.14 -10.43
C ALA A 149 -42.16 1.79 -11.69
N ARG A 150 -43.00 1.99 -12.72
CA ARG A 150 -42.66 2.74 -13.96
C ARG A 150 -42.55 4.25 -13.71
N ASP A 151 -41.87 4.63 -12.64
CA ASP A 151 -41.60 5.99 -12.24
C ASP A 151 -40.08 6.22 -12.35
N ALA A 152 -39.71 6.91 -13.43
CA ALA A 152 -38.33 7.28 -13.69
C ALA A 152 -37.73 8.12 -12.53
N LYS A 153 -38.55 8.94 -11.86
CA LYS A 153 -38.09 9.75 -10.74
C LYS A 153 -37.78 8.89 -9.52
N ALA A 154 -38.62 7.89 -9.24
CA ALA A 154 -38.35 6.94 -8.16
C ALA A 154 -37.07 6.13 -8.41
N LEU A 155 -36.82 5.73 -9.66
CA LEU A 155 -35.59 5.03 -10.05
C LEU A 155 -34.34 5.91 -9.90
N GLU A 156 -34.38 7.16 -10.37
CA GLU A 156 -33.24 8.07 -10.23
C GLU A 156 -32.95 8.43 -8.77
N ASN A 157 -34.00 8.63 -7.94
CA ASN A 157 -33.83 8.84 -6.51
C ASN A 157 -33.17 7.63 -5.82
N TYR A 158 -33.60 6.42 -6.19
CA TYR A 158 -33.02 5.19 -5.66
C TYR A 158 -31.53 5.03 -6.01
N ILE A 159 -31.18 5.28 -7.27
CA ILE A 159 -29.78 5.26 -7.74
C ILE A 159 -28.96 6.29 -6.96
N PHE A 160 -29.48 7.51 -6.82
CA PHE A 160 -28.80 8.58 -6.11
C PHE A 160 -28.59 8.25 -4.62
N ASP A 161 -29.63 7.77 -3.92
CA ASP A 161 -29.57 7.40 -2.50
C ASP A 161 -28.52 6.29 -2.25
N LEU A 162 -28.44 5.30 -3.14
CA LEU A 162 -27.42 4.25 -3.07
C LEU A 162 -26.01 4.78 -3.30
N GLU A 163 -25.80 5.69 -4.26
CA GLU A 163 -24.49 6.30 -4.49
C GLU A 163 -24.01 7.11 -3.28
N GLN A 164 -24.91 7.83 -2.60
CA GLN A 164 -24.59 8.51 -1.34
C GLN A 164 -24.30 7.50 -0.22
N TYR A 165 -25.06 6.42 -0.15
CA TYR A 165 -24.83 5.37 0.82
C TYR A 165 -23.45 4.74 0.64
N PHE A 166 -23.07 4.35 -0.59
CA PHE A 166 -21.75 3.78 -0.87
C PHE A 166 -20.60 4.70 -0.47
N ARG A 167 -20.74 6.02 -0.71
CA ARG A 167 -19.75 7.02 -0.29
C ARG A 167 -19.64 7.10 1.23
N THR A 168 -20.78 7.07 1.91
CA THR A 168 -20.84 7.21 3.38
C THR A 168 -20.36 5.93 4.08
N THR A 169 -20.55 4.76 3.49
CA THR A 169 -20.08 3.46 4.01
C THR A 169 -18.71 3.04 3.47
N ASN A 170 -18.07 3.84 2.62
CA ASN A 170 -16.84 3.51 1.91
C ASN A 170 -16.91 2.16 1.18
N THR A 171 -18.03 1.86 0.54
CA THR A 171 -18.23 0.63 -0.24
C THR A 171 -17.50 0.77 -1.59
N VAL A 172 -16.32 0.15 -1.69
CA VAL A 172 -15.43 0.33 -2.85
C VAL A 172 -15.60 -0.74 -3.94
N THR A 173 -15.87 -1.99 -3.57
CA THR A 173 -15.95 -3.13 -4.53
C THR A 173 -17.26 -3.11 -5.31
N GLU A 174 -17.20 -3.33 -6.62
CA GLU A 174 -18.37 -3.33 -7.51
C GLU A 174 -19.37 -4.43 -7.15
N GLU A 175 -18.88 -5.60 -6.75
CA GLU A 175 -19.69 -6.74 -6.34
C GLU A 175 -20.52 -6.41 -5.09
N ALA A 176 -19.91 -5.71 -4.12
CA ALA A 176 -20.63 -5.28 -2.92
C ALA A 176 -21.66 -4.19 -3.23
N LYS A 177 -21.38 -3.28 -4.18
CA LYS A 177 -22.35 -2.26 -4.64
C LYS A 177 -23.56 -2.93 -5.31
N VAL A 178 -23.32 -3.87 -6.21
CA VAL A 178 -24.40 -4.65 -6.88
C VAL A 178 -25.19 -5.47 -5.86
N THR A 179 -24.51 -6.15 -4.94
CA THR A 179 -25.16 -6.93 -3.88
C THR A 179 -26.05 -6.03 -3.01
N LEU A 180 -25.51 -4.91 -2.54
CA LEU A 180 -26.24 -4.00 -1.65
C LEU A 180 -27.43 -3.35 -2.36
N ALA A 181 -27.25 -2.88 -3.59
CA ALA A 181 -28.35 -2.37 -4.40
C ALA A 181 -29.42 -3.45 -4.60
N THR A 182 -29.06 -4.64 -5.05
CA THR A 182 -30.06 -5.69 -5.33
C THR A 182 -30.76 -6.20 -4.06
N MET A 183 -30.12 -6.10 -2.89
CA MET A 183 -30.76 -6.33 -1.59
C MET A 183 -31.89 -5.34 -1.30
N HIS A 184 -31.76 -4.08 -1.74
CA HIS A 184 -32.75 -3.01 -1.56
C HIS A 184 -33.79 -2.92 -2.69
N LEU A 185 -33.85 -3.91 -3.58
CA LEU A 185 -35.00 -4.08 -4.46
C LEU A 185 -36.16 -4.76 -3.71
N SER A 186 -37.38 -4.33 -3.99
CA SER A 186 -38.63 -4.90 -3.47
C SER A 186 -39.59 -5.26 -4.62
N GLU A 187 -40.65 -6.01 -4.29
CA GLU A 187 -41.77 -6.32 -5.20
C GLU A 187 -41.32 -6.78 -6.61
N ASP A 188 -41.81 -6.13 -7.66
CA ASP A 188 -41.56 -6.51 -9.05
C ASP A 188 -40.09 -6.38 -9.42
N ALA A 189 -39.39 -5.37 -8.90
CA ALA A 189 -37.95 -5.24 -9.11
C ALA A 189 -37.16 -6.40 -8.46
N LYS A 190 -37.62 -6.91 -7.32
CA LYS A 190 -36.99 -8.08 -6.68
C LYS A 190 -37.25 -9.37 -7.46
N LEU A 191 -38.44 -9.51 -8.06
CA LEU A 191 -38.77 -10.64 -8.94
C LEU A 191 -37.93 -10.60 -10.22
N TRP A 192 -37.78 -9.43 -10.82
CA TRP A 192 -36.88 -9.21 -11.96
C TRP A 192 -35.44 -9.61 -11.64
N TRP A 193 -34.90 -9.17 -10.50
CA TRP A 193 -33.53 -9.54 -10.08
C TRP A 193 -33.37 -11.04 -9.89
N ARG A 194 -34.37 -11.74 -9.32
CA ARG A 194 -34.34 -13.21 -9.20
C ARG A 194 -34.22 -13.89 -10.56
N SER A 195 -34.91 -13.39 -11.58
CA SER A 195 -34.78 -13.90 -12.95
C SER A 195 -33.36 -13.69 -13.49
N ARG A 196 -32.83 -12.46 -13.37
CA ARG A 196 -31.47 -12.13 -13.82
C ARG A 196 -30.39 -12.93 -13.09
N PHE A 197 -30.55 -13.14 -11.79
CA PHE A 197 -29.62 -13.95 -11.00
C PHE A 197 -29.55 -15.40 -11.50
N VAL A 198 -30.68 -16.00 -11.88
CA VAL A 198 -30.72 -17.34 -12.48
C VAL A 198 -30.03 -17.36 -13.85
N ASP A 199 -30.18 -16.30 -14.65
CA ASP A 199 -29.50 -16.18 -15.94
C ASP A 199 -27.98 -16.04 -15.78
N MET A 200 -27.51 -15.30 -14.76
CA MET A 200 -26.08 -15.20 -14.43
C MET A 200 -25.48 -16.55 -14.02
N GLN A 201 -26.21 -17.35 -13.22
CA GLN A 201 -25.79 -18.71 -12.85
C GLN A 201 -25.70 -19.66 -14.05
N LYS A 202 -26.41 -19.36 -15.13
CA LYS A 202 -26.40 -20.11 -16.39
C LYS A 202 -25.46 -19.47 -17.43
N GLU A 203 -24.67 -18.49 -17.04
CA GLU A 203 -23.75 -17.72 -17.90
C GLU A 203 -24.46 -17.04 -19.09
N ARG A 204 -25.74 -16.68 -18.94
CA ARG A 204 -26.55 -16.04 -19.98
C ARG A 204 -26.55 -14.52 -19.92
N CYS A 205 -26.18 -13.94 -18.78
CA CYS A 205 -25.98 -12.50 -18.62
C CYS A 205 -24.94 -12.20 -17.53
N THR A 206 -24.40 -10.98 -17.54
CA THR A 206 -23.40 -10.52 -16.56
C THR A 206 -23.79 -9.12 -16.06
N ILE A 207 -24.09 -9.03 -14.76
CA ILE A 207 -24.37 -7.78 -14.04
C ILE A 207 -23.47 -7.77 -12.79
N ASP A 208 -22.20 -7.48 -12.99
CA ASP A 208 -21.13 -7.49 -11.96
C ASP A 208 -20.68 -6.09 -11.54
N THR A 209 -21.10 -5.06 -12.27
CA THR A 209 -20.77 -3.65 -12.02
C THR A 209 -22.00 -2.80 -11.73
N TRP A 210 -21.79 -1.74 -10.95
CA TRP A 210 -22.85 -0.77 -10.64
C TRP A 210 -23.41 -0.12 -11.90
N ASP A 211 -22.57 0.20 -12.88
CA ASP A 211 -23.01 0.79 -14.15
C ASP A 211 -23.80 -0.20 -15.03
N ALA A 212 -23.44 -1.49 -15.03
CA ALA A 212 -24.24 -2.52 -15.70
C ALA A 212 -25.64 -2.62 -15.07
N LEU A 213 -25.72 -2.66 -13.74
CA LEU A 213 -26.99 -2.70 -13.02
C LEU A 213 -27.86 -1.47 -13.31
N LYS A 214 -27.28 -0.27 -13.31
CA LYS A 214 -28.00 0.98 -13.64
C LYS A 214 -28.58 0.98 -15.05
N ARG A 215 -27.90 0.38 -16.04
CA ARG A 215 -28.43 0.26 -17.41
C ARG A 215 -29.62 -0.69 -17.47
N GLU A 216 -29.48 -1.84 -16.83
CA GLU A 216 -30.53 -2.86 -16.78
C GLU A 216 -31.79 -2.38 -16.04
N LEU A 217 -31.63 -1.63 -14.94
CA LEU A 217 -32.76 -1.06 -14.20
C LEU A 217 -33.53 0.02 -14.99
N ARG A 218 -32.88 0.66 -15.96
CA ARG A 218 -33.48 1.68 -16.83
C ARG A 218 -34.09 1.10 -18.12
N SER A 219 -33.90 -0.19 -18.38
CA SER A 219 -34.42 -0.90 -19.54
C SER A 219 -35.90 -1.23 -19.40
#